data_AF-A0A814IBU9-F1
#
_entry.id   AF-A0A814IBU9-F1
#
_cell.length_a   1.000
_cell.length_b   1.000
_cell.length_c   1.000
_cell.angle_alpha   90.00
_cell.angle_beta   90.00
_cell.angle_gamma   90.00
#
_symmetry.space_group_name_H-M   'P 1'
#
loop_
_entity.id
_entity.type
_entity.pdbx_description
1 polymer ?
#
loop_
_entity_poly.entity_id
_entity_poly.type
_entity_poly.pdbx_seq_one_letter_code
_entity_poly.pdbx_strand_id
1 'polypeptide(L)'
;MLNQRLNEVIVEHGGEIYRLERAKHIRNECLKKNVPGILHRLWPTMIYASTAIGGSFATYKADIQFYCGEQLPFINLLIYGGSEGFFAVLASIHTDEYFLLPTHAFFEFIKEEDIQQAQPKTLLISEIEPGHKYELVCTNDAGLIRYRMGDVINCTRFLCRADDLVPLPAAPAEIPRIPLISLAYRVGTLLDIHGEKISEQDVINALQQTICQWREQGILVDLCDFTSYPRLDVSPAKYVIFLELTNDHGYKIGAEQFEILKNTVNAEVEQQLCKASQKYQHSRSLTRLGPLNAILVRSGTFSAFMSKFLQTDRVSPVQVKPHRKLRNEDHIRFFYDSQIDTSLS
;
A
#
# COMPACT_ATOMS: atom_id res chain seq x y z
N MET A 1 -10.01 33.60 4.73
CA MET A 1 -10.06 33.27 3.28
C MET A 1 -10.15 31.76 2.99
N LEU A 2 -10.52 30.88 3.94
CA LEU A 2 -10.60 29.43 3.70
C LEU A 2 -12.01 28.89 3.37
N ASN A 3 -12.95 29.81 3.13
CA ASN A 3 -14.30 29.52 2.67
C ASN A 3 -14.77 30.77 1.90
N GLN A 4 -14.18 31.04 0.74
CA GLN A 4 -14.91 31.87 -0.21
C GLN A 4 -16.11 31.03 -0.62
N ARG A 5 -17.24 31.27 0.07
CA ARG A 5 -18.56 31.11 -0.52
C ARG A 5 -18.44 31.73 -1.91
N LEU A 6 -18.31 30.90 -2.93
CA LEU A 6 -18.43 31.34 -4.30
C LEU A 6 -19.71 32.19 -4.32
N ASN A 7 -19.62 33.38 -4.90
CA ASN A 7 -20.77 34.25 -5.12
C ASN A 7 -21.73 33.53 -6.08
N GLU A 8 -22.47 32.55 -5.54
CA GLU A 8 -23.30 31.62 -6.29
C GLU A 8 -24.73 32.14 -6.28
N VAL A 9 -25.39 32.03 -7.44
CA VAL A 9 -26.84 32.21 -7.54
C VAL A 9 -27.50 31.07 -6.77
N ILE A 10 -28.10 31.40 -5.64
CA ILE A 10 -28.87 30.49 -4.80
C ILE A 10 -30.34 30.60 -5.21
N VAL A 11 -30.96 29.45 -5.49
CA VAL A 11 -32.41 29.36 -5.72
C VAL A 11 -33.03 28.56 -4.59
N GLU A 12 -34.05 29.11 -3.93
CA GLU A 12 -34.84 28.39 -2.94
C GLU A 12 -36.12 27.86 -3.61
N HIS A 13 -36.36 26.56 -3.49
CA HIS A 13 -37.60 25.92 -3.97
C HIS A 13 -37.98 24.77 -3.06
N GLY A 14 -39.23 24.76 -2.56
CA GLY A 14 -39.74 23.69 -1.71
C GLY A 14 -39.03 23.54 -0.34
N GLY A 15 -38.37 24.60 0.15
CA GLY A 15 -37.59 24.56 1.40
C GLY A 15 -36.13 24.17 1.22
N GLU A 16 -35.70 23.84 -0.01
CA GLU A 16 -34.34 23.44 -0.33
C GLU A 16 -33.58 24.55 -1.07
N ILE A 17 -32.26 24.60 -0.84
CA ILE A 17 -31.33 25.61 -1.37
C ILE A 17 -30.50 25.00 -2.50
N TYR A 18 -30.63 25.52 -3.72
CA TYR A 18 -29.93 25.04 -4.91
C TYR A 18 -28.84 26.01 -5.38
N ARG A 19 -27.66 25.48 -5.73
CA ARG A 19 -26.52 26.24 -6.25
C ARG A 19 -26.33 25.96 -7.73
N LEU A 20 -27.03 26.72 -8.58
CA LEU A 20 -27.13 26.42 -10.01
C LEU A 20 -25.79 26.52 -10.74
N GLU A 21 -24.98 27.54 -10.44
CA GLU A 21 -23.67 27.73 -11.07
C GLU A 21 -22.69 26.61 -10.70
N ARG A 22 -22.72 26.15 -9.45
CA ARG A 22 -21.92 24.98 -9.03
C ARG A 22 -22.34 23.72 -9.77
N ALA A 23 -23.64 23.48 -9.90
CA ALA A 23 -24.17 22.32 -10.62
C ALA A 23 -23.78 22.36 -12.11
N LYS A 24 -23.84 23.54 -12.76
CA LYS A 24 -23.35 23.73 -14.14
C LYS A 24 -21.85 23.46 -14.25
N HIS A 25 -21.03 23.99 -13.33
CA HIS A 25 -19.58 23.75 -13.31
C HIS A 25 -19.25 22.26 -13.21
N ILE A 26 -19.81 21.55 -12.23
CA ILE A 26 -19.59 20.11 -12.04
C ILE A 26 -20.00 19.35 -13.30
N ARG A 27 -21.19 19.64 -13.86
CA ARG A 27 -21.66 19.00 -15.09
C ARG A 27 -20.70 19.24 -16.25
N ASN A 28 -20.24 20.47 -16.45
CA ASN A 28 -19.33 20.82 -17.52
C ASN A 28 -17.99 20.10 -17.39
N GLU A 29 -17.43 20.01 -16.17
CA GLU A 29 -16.19 19.27 -15.93
C GLU A 29 -16.35 17.76 -16.19
N CYS A 30 -17.43 17.15 -15.72
CA CYS A 30 -17.70 15.72 -15.95
C CYS A 30 -17.97 15.39 -17.43
N LEU A 31 -18.56 16.31 -18.20
CA LEU A 31 -18.85 16.12 -19.62
C LEU A 31 -17.60 16.18 -20.52
N LYS A 32 -16.52 16.83 -20.09
CA LYS A 32 -15.28 16.98 -20.89
C LYS A 32 -14.58 15.66 -21.19
N LYS A 33 -14.96 14.54 -20.55
CA LYS A 33 -14.32 13.20 -20.63
C LYS A 33 -12.81 13.16 -20.36
N ASN A 34 -12.17 14.30 -20.10
CA ASN A 34 -10.80 14.43 -19.65
C ASN A 34 -10.74 14.19 -18.13
N VAL A 35 -10.17 13.07 -17.71
CA VAL A 35 -10.13 12.60 -16.32
C VAL A 35 -8.93 13.12 -15.51
N PRO A 36 -7.69 13.23 -16.03
CA PRO A 36 -6.55 13.63 -15.21
C PRO A 36 -6.77 15.00 -14.55
N GLY A 37 -6.53 15.12 -13.25
CA GLY A 37 -6.71 16.33 -12.45
C GLY A 37 -8.17 16.75 -12.19
N ILE A 38 -9.14 15.86 -12.44
CA ILE A 38 -10.57 16.16 -12.25
C ILE A 38 -10.89 16.65 -10.84
N LEU A 39 -10.25 16.09 -9.80
CA LEU A 39 -10.52 16.51 -8.41
C LEU A 39 -10.06 17.94 -8.18
N HIS A 40 -8.88 18.34 -8.66
CA HIS A 40 -8.44 19.73 -8.52
C HIS A 40 -9.31 20.70 -9.33
N ARG A 41 -9.81 20.32 -10.51
CA ARG A 41 -10.76 21.17 -11.28
C ARG A 41 -12.12 21.30 -10.61
N LEU A 42 -12.61 20.23 -9.98
CA LEU A 42 -13.84 20.27 -9.20
C LEU A 42 -13.64 21.07 -7.91
N TRP A 43 -12.49 20.96 -7.26
CA TRP A 43 -12.12 21.66 -6.03
C TRP A 43 -10.87 22.52 -6.24
N PRO A 44 -11.00 23.71 -6.87
CA PRO A 44 -9.85 24.54 -7.23
C PRO A 44 -9.09 25.11 -6.02
N THR A 45 -9.70 25.10 -4.83
CA THR A 45 -9.07 25.52 -3.57
C THR A 45 -8.39 24.38 -2.82
N MET A 46 -8.35 23.18 -3.39
CA MET A 46 -7.66 22.02 -2.83
C MET A 46 -6.15 22.30 -2.81
N ILE A 47 -5.53 22.20 -1.63
CA ILE A 47 -4.11 22.54 -1.42
C ILE A 47 -3.22 21.29 -1.22
N TYR A 48 -3.81 20.16 -0.83
CA TYR A 48 -3.17 18.85 -0.72
C TYR A 48 -4.24 17.75 -0.73
N ALA A 49 -3.82 16.52 -0.97
CA ALA A 49 -4.61 15.32 -0.72
C ALA A 49 -3.96 14.52 0.42
N SER A 50 -4.75 14.08 1.41
CA SER A 50 -4.29 13.18 2.46
C SER A 50 -5.02 11.86 2.41
N THR A 51 -4.25 10.78 2.28
CA THR A 51 -4.75 9.39 2.24
C THR A 51 -3.62 8.44 2.56
N ALA A 52 -3.94 7.18 2.81
CA ALA A 52 -2.91 6.16 2.99
C ALA A 52 -2.23 5.89 1.66
N ILE A 53 -0.92 6.15 1.59
CA ILE A 53 -0.11 5.97 0.37
C ILE A 53 1.07 5.01 0.58
N GLY A 54 1.25 4.51 1.80
CA GLY A 54 2.30 3.57 2.17
C GLY A 54 1.85 2.10 2.22
N GLY A 55 2.81 1.18 2.27
CA GLY A 55 2.57 -0.26 2.29
C GLY A 55 1.66 -0.70 1.15
N SER A 56 0.59 -1.44 1.45
CA SER A 56 -0.35 -1.94 0.45
C SER A 56 -1.06 -0.92 -0.43
N PHE A 57 -1.08 0.34 -0.03
CA PHE A 57 -1.68 1.41 -0.82
C PHE A 57 -0.71 2.08 -1.79
N ALA A 58 0.59 1.76 -1.73
CA ALA A 58 1.59 2.35 -2.63
C ALA A 58 1.25 2.10 -4.11
N THR A 59 0.58 0.98 -4.43
CA THR A 59 0.10 0.66 -5.78
C THR A 59 -0.89 1.70 -6.33
N TYR A 60 -1.77 2.27 -5.50
CA TYR A 60 -2.79 3.23 -5.95
C TYR A 60 -2.26 4.67 -6.00
N LYS A 61 -1.02 4.93 -5.57
CA LYS A 61 -0.48 6.29 -5.50
C LYS A 61 -0.54 7.02 -6.85
N ALA A 62 -0.18 6.31 -7.93
CA ALA A 62 -0.21 6.86 -9.29
C ALA A 62 -1.63 7.22 -9.73
N ASP A 63 -2.60 6.35 -9.49
CA ASP A 63 -4.01 6.59 -9.84
C ASP A 63 -4.56 7.80 -9.07
N ILE A 64 -4.30 7.87 -7.77
CA ILE A 64 -4.78 9.00 -6.96
C ILE A 64 -4.12 10.30 -7.47
N GLN A 65 -2.83 10.28 -7.81
CA GLN A 65 -2.14 11.42 -8.39
C GLN A 65 -2.68 11.82 -9.76
N PHE A 66 -3.07 10.85 -10.59
CA PHE A 66 -3.76 11.09 -11.83
C PHE A 66 -5.09 11.84 -11.62
N TYR A 67 -5.91 11.45 -10.63
CA TYR A 67 -7.19 12.13 -10.37
C TYR A 67 -7.04 13.49 -9.67
N CYS A 68 -6.10 13.64 -8.74
CA CYS A 68 -5.87 14.92 -8.05
C CYS A 68 -5.12 15.93 -8.91
N GLY A 69 -4.31 15.48 -9.87
CA GLY A 69 -3.42 16.31 -10.66
C GLY A 69 -1.99 16.29 -10.10
N GLU A 70 -1.01 16.26 -11.01
CA GLU A 70 0.39 15.99 -10.70
C GLU A 70 1.03 16.99 -9.72
N GLN A 71 0.55 18.24 -9.73
CA GLN A 71 1.11 19.33 -8.94
C GLN A 71 0.60 19.36 -7.49
N LEU A 72 -0.43 18.59 -7.17
CA LEU A 72 -1.02 18.62 -5.84
C LEU A 72 -0.18 17.76 -4.87
N PRO A 73 0.29 18.31 -3.72
CA PRO A 73 1.00 17.51 -2.73
C PRO A 73 0.17 16.36 -2.19
N PHE A 74 0.77 15.18 -2.16
CA PHE A 74 0.23 13.99 -1.49
C PHE A 74 0.88 13.80 -0.14
N ILE A 75 0.06 13.83 0.90
CA ILE A 75 0.48 13.65 2.27
C ILE A 75 -0.08 12.31 2.75
N ASN A 76 0.74 11.51 3.43
CA ASN A 76 0.28 10.24 4.00
C ASN A 76 -0.78 10.48 5.09
N LEU A 77 -1.40 9.41 5.60
CA LEU A 77 -2.35 9.57 6.71
C LEU A 77 -1.67 10.24 7.89
N LEU A 78 -2.33 11.28 8.43
CA LEU A 78 -1.83 12.03 9.58
C LEU A 78 -1.69 11.17 10.83
N ILE A 79 -2.44 10.07 10.91
CA ILE A 79 -2.48 9.17 12.05
C ILE A 79 -2.17 7.76 11.58
N TYR A 80 -1.19 7.14 12.21
CA TYR A 80 -0.97 5.70 12.17
C TYR A 80 -1.76 5.07 13.32
N GLY A 81 -2.73 4.22 12.95
CA GLY A 81 -3.62 3.56 13.90
C GLY A 81 -4.30 2.35 13.28
N GLY A 82 -4.93 1.55 14.14
CA GLY A 82 -5.67 0.34 13.80
C GLY A 82 -6.91 0.18 14.68
N SER A 83 -7.49 -1.02 14.69
CA SER A 83 -8.62 -1.33 15.60
C SER A 83 -8.16 -1.34 17.07
N GLU A 84 -6.86 -1.52 17.28
CA GLU A 84 -6.17 -1.56 18.56
C GLU A 84 -5.90 -0.16 19.15
N GLY A 85 -6.08 0.91 18.37
CA GLY A 85 -5.90 2.30 18.82
C GLY A 85 -5.10 3.18 17.84
N PHE A 86 -4.79 4.39 18.29
CA PHE A 86 -3.95 5.34 17.57
C PHE A 86 -2.55 5.36 18.18
N PHE A 87 -1.52 5.21 17.36
CA PHE A 87 -0.16 4.91 17.84
C PHE A 87 0.88 5.96 17.46
N ALA A 88 0.72 6.62 16.31
CA ALA A 88 1.67 7.63 15.87
C ALA A 88 1.02 8.73 15.03
N VAL A 89 1.68 9.89 14.97
CA VAL A 89 1.29 11.04 14.14
C VAL A 89 2.35 11.33 13.11
N LEU A 90 1.96 11.70 11.89
CA LEU A 90 2.88 12.03 10.81
C LEU A 90 3.81 13.18 11.25
N ALA A 91 5.12 12.96 11.10
CA ALA A 91 6.14 13.89 11.57
C ALA A 91 6.37 15.07 10.63
N SER A 92 6.20 14.85 9.33
CA SER A 92 6.38 15.87 8.29
C SER A 92 5.43 15.61 7.13
N ILE A 93 4.96 16.67 6.50
CA ILE A 93 4.17 16.57 5.26
C ILE A 93 5.02 16.17 4.04
N HIS A 94 6.35 16.14 4.20
CA HIS A 94 7.30 15.84 3.14
C HIS A 94 7.92 14.44 3.27
N THR A 95 7.71 13.74 4.38
CA THR A 95 8.27 12.40 4.64
C THR A 95 7.18 11.44 5.10
N ASP A 96 7.45 10.14 4.99
CA ASP A 96 6.58 9.08 5.52
C ASP A 96 6.97 8.67 6.96
N GLU A 97 7.57 9.59 7.71
CA GLU A 97 8.01 9.38 9.08
C GLU A 97 6.90 9.73 10.07
N TYR A 98 6.80 8.97 11.16
CA TYR A 98 5.80 9.13 12.21
C TYR A 98 6.46 9.25 13.58
N PHE A 99 5.85 10.06 14.44
CA PHE A 99 6.11 10.14 15.88
C PHE A 99 5.22 9.16 16.63
N LEU A 100 5.81 8.14 17.25
CA LEU A 100 5.09 7.31 18.20
C LEU A 100 4.58 8.16 19.37
N LEU A 101 3.41 7.82 19.88
CA LEU A 101 2.75 8.50 20.99
C LEU A 101 2.89 7.68 22.29
N PRO A 102 4.03 7.75 23.00
CA PRO A 102 4.27 6.92 24.20
C PRO A 102 3.31 7.20 25.36
N THR A 103 2.55 8.29 25.30
CA THR A 103 1.49 8.61 26.26
C THR A 103 0.17 7.89 25.97
N HIS A 104 -0.02 7.37 24.76
CA HIS A 104 -1.25 6.66 24.36
C HIS A 104 -1.16 5.15 24.58
N ALA A 105 0.03 4.56 24.45
CA ALA A 105 0.28 3.16 24.74
C ALA A 105 1.73 2.97 25.18
N PHE A 106 1.96 1.92 25.98
CA PHE A 106 3.30 1.45 26.25
C PHE A 106 3.76 0.58 25.07
N PHE A 107 4.90 0.95 24.47
CA PHE A 107 5.45 0.27 23.31
C PHE A 107 6.68 -0.55 23.67
N GLU A 108 6.69 -1.78 23.18
CA GLU A 108 7.83 -2.67 23.15
C GLU A 108 8.18 -3.02 21.69
N PHE A 109 9.43 -3.41 21.45
CA PHE A 109 9.96 -3.63 20.10
C PHE A 109 10.66 -4.98 20.02
N ILE A 110 10.25 -5.84 19.09
CA ILE A 110 10.92 -7.11 18.81
C ILE A 110 11.81 -6.92 17.59
N LYS A 111 13.10 -7.25 17.66
CA LYS A 111 14.00 -7.18 16.49
C LYS A 111 13.47 -8.05 15.34
N GLU A 112 13.64 -7.59 14.10
CA GLU A 112 13.15 -8.31 12.91
C GLU A 112 13.60 -9.79 12.83
N GLU A 113 14.81 -10.08 13.29
CA GLU A 113 15.40 -11.43 13.37
C GLU A 113 14.73 -12.33 14.42
N ASP A 114 14.20 -11.74 15.50
CA ASP A 114 13.61 -12.46 16.63
C ASP A 114 12.10 -12.66 16.51
N ILE A 115 11.43 -12.01 15.54
CA ILE A 115 9.96 -12.05 15.33
C ILE A 115 9.38 -13.49 15.37
N GLN A 116 10.08 -14.48 14.83
CA GLN A 116 9.56 -15.85 14.75
C GLN A 116 9.77 -16.69 16.03
N GLN A 117 10.46 -16.15 17.03
CA GLN A 117 10.64 -16.84 18.30
C GLN A 117 9.31 -16.91 19.05
N ALA A 118 9.10 -18.00 19.78
CA ALA A 118 7.89 -18.19 20.60
C ALA A 118 7.81 -17.17 21.74
N GLN A 119 8.95 -16.77 22.30
CA GLN A 119 9.09 -15.82 23.39
C GLN A 119 10.25 -14.86 23.07
N PRO A 120 10.06 -13.92 22.12
CA PRO A 120 11.13 -13.02 21.73
C PRO A 120 11.44 -12.03 22.86
N LYS A 121 12.71 -11.65 22.99
CA LYS A 121 13.09 -10.54 23.84
C LYS A 121 12.56 -9.24 23.23
N THR A 122 11.95 -8.41 24.06
CA THR A 122 11.52 -7.06 23.70
C THR A 122 12.54 -6.02 24.14
N LEU A 123 12.59 -4.94 23.37
CA LEU A 123 13.34 -3.73 23.64
C LEU A 123 12.37 -2.59 23.98
N LEU A 124 12.83 -1.65 24.77
CA LEU A 124 12.15 -0.39 25.05
C LEU A 124 12.40 0.62 23.94
N ILE A 125 11.58 1.68 23.90
CA ILE A 125 11.70 2.76 22.91
C ILE A 125 13.10 3.44 22.90
N SER A 126 13.80 3.44 24.03
CA SER A 126 15.15 3.99 24.17
C SER A 126 16.26 3.06 23.64
N GLU A 127 15.95 1.79 23.39
CA GLU A 127 16.93 0.75 23.03
C GLU A 127 16.92 0.42 21.53
N ILE A 128 15.98 0.97 20.75
CA ILE A 128 15.95 0.78 19.29
C ILE A 128 16.96 1.70 18.60
N GLU A 129 17.42 1.29 17.42
CA GLU A 129 18.50 1.97 16.69
C GLU A 129 18.07 2.34 15.26
N PRO A 130 18.49 3.51 14.74
CA PRO A 130 18.27 3.87 13.35
C PRO A 130 18.77 2.81 12.36
N GLY A 131 18.05 2.64 11.25
CA GLY A 131 18.36 1.68 10.19
C GLY A 131 17.94 0.24 10.48
N HIS A 132 17.40 -0.03 11.68
CA HIS A 132 16.92 -1.36 12.07
C HIS A 132 15.40 -1.43 12.08
N LYS A 133 14.91 -2.67 11.86
CA LYS A 133 13.49 -2.98 11.80
C LYS A 133 13.03 -3.72 13.05
N TYR A 134 11.83 -3.39 13.51
CA TYR A 134 11.23 -3.95 14.72
C TYR A 134 9.75 -4.19 14.55
N GLU A 135 9.24 -5.32 15.03
CA GLU A 135 7.80 -5.49 15.21
C GLU A 135 7.33 -4.71 16.44
N LEU A 136 6.24 -3.96 16.26
CA LEU A 136 5.61 -3.19 17.31
C LEU A 136 4.75 -4.08 18.20
N VAL A 137 4.98 -3.98 19.51
CA VAL A 137 4.17 -4.61 20.55
C VAL A 137 3.57 -3.49 21.39
N CYS A 138 2.27 -3.55 21.66
CA CYS A 138 1.58 -2.52 22.43
C CYS A 138 0.92 -3.07 23.69
N THR A 139 0.93 -2.25 24.73
CA THR A 139 0.09 -2.40 25.92
C THR A 139 -0.71 -1.11 26.09
N ASN A 140 -2.04 -1.19 26.19
CA ASN A 140 -2.91 -0.02 26.26
C ASN A 140 -3.96 -0.12 27.38
N ASP A 141 -4.68 0.97 27.61
CA ASP A 141 -5.74 1.10 28.61
C ASP A 141 -7.03 0.34 28.25
N ALA A 142 -7.20 -0.05 26.98
CA ALA A 142 -8.28 -0.89 26.49
C ALA A 142 -8.09 -2.39 26.79
N GLY A 143 -7.02 -2.78 27.49
CA GLY A 143 -6.78 -4.14 27.96
C GLY A 143 -5.95 -5.00 27.01
N LEU A 144 -5.36 -4.44 25.95
CA LEU A 144 -4.30 -5.12 25.21
C LEU A 144 -3.04 -5.14 26.07
N ILE A 145 -2.50 -6.33 26.33
CA ILE A 145 -1.29 -6.52 27.15
C ILE A 145 -0.27 -7.28 26.33
N ARG A 146 0.89 -6.63 26.08
CA ARG A 146 1.97 -7.13 25.21
C ARG A 146 1.45 -7.69 23.88
N TYR A 147 0.46 -7.00 23.31
CA TYR A 147 -0.18 -7.42 22.08
C TYR A 147 0.75 -7.14 20.89
N ARG A 148 1.04 -8.20 20.13
CA ARG A 148 1.84 -8.11 18.91
C ARG A 148 0.98 -7.56 17.77
N MET A 149 1.27 -6.33 17.36
CA MET A 149 0.53 -5.68 16.27
C MET A 149 0.71 -6.40 14.94
N GLY A 150 1.84 -7.11 14.79
CA GLY A 150 2.29 -7.68 13.54
C GLY A 150 2.82 -6.63 12.55
N ASP A 151 2.72 -5.34 12.86
CA ASP A 151 3.30 -4.26 12.07
C ASP A 151 4.79 -4.13 12.39
N VAL A 152 5.62 -4.23 11.35
CA VAL A 152 7.06 -4.03 11.42
C VAL A 152 7.37 -2.61 10.97
N ILE A 153 8.03 -1.87 11.85
CA ILE A 153 8.47 -0.50 11.65
C ILE A 153 9.97 -0.47 11.38
N ASN A 154 10.43 0.55 10.67
CA ASN A 154 11.83 0.91 10.56
C ASN A 154 12.09 2.12 11.47
N CYS A 155 13.06 2.04 12.38
CA CYS A 155 13.54 3.23 13.07
C CYS A 155 14.39 4.03 12.08
N THR A 156 13.89 5.18 11.61
CA THR A 156 14.58 5.95 10.55
C THR A 156 15.74 6.74 11.13
N ARG A 157 15.47 7.48 12.20
CA ARG A 157 16.41 8.37 12.90
C ARG A 157 15.81 8.75 14.26
N PHE A 158 16.57 9.51 15.04
CA PHE A 158 16.02 10.20 16.20
C PHE A 158 15.68 11.64 15.85
N LEU A 159 14.64 12.17 16.49
CA LEU A 159 14.35 13.59 16.48
C LEU A 159 15.56 14.37 17.02
N CYS A 160 15.95 15.43 16.34
CA CYS A 160 17.09 16.25 16.68
C CYS A 160 16.74 17.74 16.73
N ARG A 161 17.66 18.56 17.25
CA ARG A 161 17.48 20.03 17.37
C ARG A 161 17.26 20.72 16.02
N ALA A 162 17.76 20.13 14.93
CA ALA A 162 17.68 20.71 13.60
C ALA A 162 16.31 20.50 12.91
N ASP A 163 15.37 19.82 13.56
CA ASP A 163 14.03 19.55 13.00
C ASP A 163 13.05 20.74 13.16
N ASP A 164 13.49 21.88 13.71
CA ASP A 164 12.73 23.15 13.84
C ASP A 164 11.36 23.06 14.57
N LEU A 165 11.07 21.96 15.26
CA LEU A 165 9.77 21.76 15.92
C LEU A 165 9.64 22.46 17.27
N VAL A 166 10.72 22.59 18.06
CA VAL A 166 10.77 23.34 19.35
C VAL A 166 12.22 23.72 19.69
N PRO A 167 12.51 24.95 20.16
CA PRO A 167 13.83 25.28 20.71
C PRO A 167 14.13 24.45 21.95
N LEU A 168 15.14 23.57 21.89
CA LEU A 168 15.58 22.81 23.06
C LEU A 168 16.36 23.70 24.05
N PRO A 169 16.30 23.42 25.36
CA PRO A 169 17.01 24.20 26.37
C PRO A 169 18.51 24.33 26.06
N ALA A 170 19.09 25.49 26.39
CA ALA A 170 20.50 25.80 26.13
C ALA A 170 21.47 24.88 26.90
N ALA A 171 21.05 24.39 28.08
CA ALA A 171 21.80 23.39 28.83
C ALA A 171 21.53 21.98 28.27
N PRO A 172 22.54 21.11 28.16
CA PRO A 172 22.35 19.70 27.80
C PRO A 172 21.67 18.97 28.97
N ALA A 173 20.35 19.08 29.06
CA ALA A 173 19.56 18.03 29.68
C ALA A 173 19.70 16.76 28.81
N GLU A 174 19.64 15.59 29.42
CA GLU A 174 19.58 14.31 28.70
C GLU A 174 18.41 14.37 27.72
N ILE A 175 18.69 14.64 26.43
CA ILE A 175 17.65 14.86 25.43
C ILE A 175 16.97 13.50 25.23
N PRO A 176 15.64 13.39 25.49
CA PRO A 176 14.93 12.15 25.22
C PRO A 176 15.12 11.80 23.75
N ARG A 177 15.68 10.62 23.48
CA ARG A 177 15.81 10.10 22.13
C ARG A 177 14.43 9.67 21.66
N ILE A 178 13.75 10.54 20.93
CA ILE A 178 12.43 10.24 20.35
C ILE A 178 12.70 9.62 18.97
N PRO A 179 12.45 8.31 18.77
CA PRO A 179 12.63 7.71 17.47
C PRO A 179 11.53 8.17 16.51
N LEU A 180 11.96 8.47 15.29
CA LEU A 180 11.09 8.58 14.14
C LEU A 180 11.03 7.23 13.46
N ILE A 181 9.82 6.85 13.05
CA ILE A 181 9.56 5.53 12.49
C ILE A 181 8.87 5.64 11.14
N SER A 182 9.09 4.66 10.27
CA SER A 182 8.25 4.46 9.09
C SER A 182 7.71 3.03 9.09
N LEU A 183 6.56 2.81 8.45
CA LEU A 183 5.99 1.48 8.33
C LEU A 183 6.75 0.69 7.27
N ALA A 184 7.32 -0.47 7.64
CA ALA A 184 8.05 -1.32 6.71
C ALA A 184 7.15 -2.36 6.05
N TYR A 185 6.50 -3.21 6.85
CA TYR A 185 5.56 -4.25 6.37
C TYR A 185 4.76 -4.82 7.54
N ARG A 186 3.83 -5.74 7.29
CA ARG A 186 3.14 -6.52 8.34
C ARG A 186 3.55 -7.98 8.26
N VAL A 187 3.95 -8.61 9.36
CA VAL A 187 4.50 -9.99 9.40
C VAL A 187 3.60 -10.99 8.66
N GLY A 188 2.28 -10.85 8.78
CA GLY A 188 1.30 -11.72 8.14
C GLY A 188 1.17 -11.58 6.61
N THR A 189 1.74 -10.53 6.01
CA THR A 189 1.69 -10.26 4.57
C THR A 189 2.94 -10.70 3.81
N LEU A 190 3.99 -11.13 4.52
CA LEU A 190 5.22 -11.63 3.90
C LEU A 190 4.97 -12.94 3.13
N LEU A 191 5.51 -13.01 1.92
CA LEU A 191 5.74 -14.28 1.23
C LEU A 191 6.98 -14.93 1.86
N ASP A 192 6.80 -16.13 2.41
CA ASP A 192 7.85 -16.89 3.09
C ASP A 192 7.55 -18.40 2.97
N ILE A 193 8.48 -19.19 2.45
CA ILE A 193 8.39 -20.65 2.36
C ILE A 193 9.56 -21.33 3.10
N HIS A 194 10.81 -20.87 2.92
CA HIS A 194 12.01 -21.46 3.53
C HIS A 194 12.77 -20.47 4.44
N GLY A 195 12.13 -19.40 4.91
CA GLY A 195 12.71 -18.33 5.73
C GLY A 195 13.13 -17.10 4.93
N GLU A 196 13.01 -17.13 3.60
CA GLU A 196 13.18 -15.96 2.75
C GLU A 196 11.97 -15.04 2.91
N LYS A 197 12.07 -14.10 3.84
CA LYS A 197 11.08 -13.05 4.06
C LYS A 197 11.05 -12.10 2.87
N ILE A 198 10.09 -12.28 1.96
CA ILE A 198 9.81 -11.37 0.84
C ILE A 198 8.66 -10.46 1.26
N SER A 199 8.95 -9.16 1.30
CA SER A 199 7.97 -8.16 1.65
C SER A 199 7.04 -7.84 0.49
N GLU A 200 5.86 -7.33 0.83
CA GLU A 200 4.96 -6.77 -0.18
C GLU A 200 5.64 -5.69 -1.03
N GLN A 201 6.48 -4.87 -0.42
CA GLN A 201 7.22 -3.82 -1.13
C GLN A 201 8.21 -4.40 -2.15
N ASP A 202 8.86 -5.53 -1.84
CA ASP A 202 9.75 -6.20 -2.80
C ASP A 202 8.96 -6.65 -4.04
N VAL A 203 7.75 -7.17 -3.84
CA VAL A 203 6.85 -7.56 -4.93
C VAL A 203 6.37 -6.34 -5.70
N ILE A 204 5.92 -5.27 -5.03
CA ILE A 204 5.48 -4.02 -5.68
C ILE A 204 6.61 -3.45 -6.55
N ASN A 205 7.82 -3.35 -5.99
CA ASN A 205 8.99 -2.85 -6.71
C ASN A 205 9.30 -3.73 -7.93
N ALA A 206 9.27 -5.05 -7.78
CA ALA A 206 9.50 -5.97 -8.90
C ALA A 206 8.45 -5.80 -10.01
N LEU A 207 7.17 -5.68 -9.67
CA LEU A 207 6.09 -5.49 -10.64
C LEU A 207 6.18 -4.14 -11.34
N GLN A 208 6.45 -3.06 -10.61
CA GLN A 208 6.66 -1.72 -11.18
C GLN A 208 7.81 -1.72 -12.19
N GLN A 209 8.95 -2.32 -11.84
CA GLN A 209 10.09 -2.43 -12.77
C GLN A 209 9.77 -3.31 -13.99
N THR A 210 8.97 -4.37 -13.81
CA THR A 210 8.51 -5.21 -14.92
C THR A 210 7.64 -4.43 -15.90
N ILE A 211 6.72 -3.60 -15.39
CA ILE A 211 5.85 -2.75 -16.23
C ILE A 211 6.67 -1.68 -16.97
N CYS A 212 7.64 -1.06 -16.30
CA CYS A 212 8.56 -0.13 -16.95
C CYS A 212 9.29 -0.80 -18.13
N GLN A 213 9.79 -2.01 -17.93
CA GLN A 213 10.45 -2.80 -18.98
C GLN A 213 9.50 -3.12 -20.15
N TRP A 214 8.26 -3.51 -19.89
CA TRP A 214 7.25 -3.72 -20.94
C TRP A 214 6.96 -2.45 -21.74
N ARG A 215 6.87 -1.30 -21.07
CA ARG A 215 6.64 -0.01 -21.73
C ARG A 215 7.79 0.38 -22.66
N GLU A 216 9.04 0.14 -22.25
CA GLU A 216 10.22 0.35 -23.09
C GLU A 216 10.22 -0.52 -24.36
N GLN A 217 9.56 -1.69 -24.29
CA GLN A 217 9.36 -2.59 -25.43
C GLN A 217 8.12 -2.24 -26.28
N GLY A 218 7.41 -1.17 -25.95
CA GLY A 218 6.19 -0.75 -26.66
C GLY A 218 4.90 -1.44 -26.20
N ILE A 219 4.95 -2.23 -25.11
CA ILE A 219 3.77 -2.85 -24.51
C ILE A 219 3.19 -1.89 -23.46
N LEU A 220 2.16 -1.15 -23.86
CA LEU A 220 1.53 -0.11 -23.06
C LEU A 220 0.52 -0.70 -22.07
N VAL A 221 1.00 -1.03 -20.87
CA VAL A 221 0.19 -1.56 -19.78
C VAL A 221 0.45 -0.85 -18.45
N ASP A 222 -0.52 -1.00 -17.55
CA ASP A 222 -0.50 -0.55 -16.15
C ASP A 222 -0.93 -1.70 -15.23
N LEU A 223 -0.43 -1.71 -14.00
CA LEU A 223 -0.89 -2.63 -12.97
C LEU A 223 -2.11 -2.06 -12.27
N CYS A 224 -3.24 -2.73 -12.44
CA CYS A 224 -4.44 -2.42 -11.69
C CYS A 224 -4.32 -2.92 -10.25
N ASP A 225 -4.02 -4.21 -10.08
CA ASP A 225 -3.84 -4.78 -8.74
C ASP A 225 -3.11 -6.13 -8.76
N PHE A 226 -2.66 -6.59 -7.59
CA PHE A 226 -2.04 -7.90 -7.43
C PHE A 226 -2.35 -8.61 -6.10
N THR A 227 -2.29 -9.93 -6.11
CA THR A 227 -2.26 -10.75 -4.90
C THR A 227 -1.33 -11.92 -5.10
N SER A 228 -0.94 -12.59 -4.04
CA SER A 228 0.05 -13.65 -4.07
C SER A 228 -0.25 -14.73 -3.06
N TYR A 229 0.32 -15.91 -3.24
CA TYR A 229 0.32 -16.93 -2.20
C TYR A 229 1.48 -17.92 -2.39
N PRO A 230 1.97 -18.54 -1.29
CA PRO A 230 2.93 -19.64 -1.38
C PRO A 230 2.20 -20.93 -1.80
N ARG A 231 2.66 -21.54 -2.88
CA ARG A 231 2.18 -22.84 -3.36
C ARG A 231 3.09 -23.95 -2.85
N LEU A 232 2.58 -24.69 -1.86
CA LEU A 232 3.33 -25.71 -1.10
C LEU A 232 3.05 -27.15 -1.56
N ASP A 233 2.01 -27.38 -2.37
CA ASP A 233 1.61 -28.68 -2.92
C ASP A 233 2.50 -29.14 -4.10
N VAL A 234 3.61 -28.46 -4.35
CA VAL A 234 4.56 -28.74 -5.44
C VAL A 234 5.99 -28.75 -4.93
N SER A 235 6.87 -29.51 -5.60
CA SER A 235 8.28 -29.60 -5.26
C SER A 235 9.16 -29.23 -6.46
N PRO A 236 10.08 -28.25 -6.33
CA PRO A 236 10.23 -27.34 -5.18
C PRO A 236 9.04 -26.38 -5.04
N ALA A 237 8.71 -26.03 -3.79
CA ALA A 237 7.62 -25.10 -3.47
C ALA A 237 7.90 -23.71 -4.07
N LYS A 238 6.86 -23.00 -4.50
CA LYS A 238 7.02 -21.77 -5.29
C LYS A 238 6.00 -20.70 -4.92
N TYR A 239 6.26 -19.46 -5.33
CA TYR A 239 5.30 -18.38 -5.22
C TYR A 239 4.41 -18.30 -6.45
N VAL A 240 3.15 -17.97 -6.22
CA VAL A 240 2.19 -17.60 -7.27
C VAL A 240 1.79 -16.16 -7.05
N ILE A 241 1.84 -15.34 -8.10
CA ILE A 241 1.42 -13.93 -8.07
C ILE A 241 0.36 -13.74 -9.15
N PHE A 242 -0.85 -13.35 -8.75
CA PHE A 242 -1.92 -12.97 -9.66
C PHE A 242 -1.85 -11.47 -9.93
N LEU A 243 -1.93 -11.10 -11.20
CA LEU A 243 -1.74 -9.73 -11.69
C LEU A 243 -2.92 -9.34 -12.57
N GLU A 244 -3.62 -8.27 -12.19
CA GLU A 244 -4.59 -7.63 -13.06
C GLU A 244 -3.93 -6.42 -13.71
N LEU A 245 -3.92 -6.40 -15.04
CA LEU A 245 -3.34 -5.34 -15.83
C LEU A 245 -4.43 -4.63 -16.65
N THR A 246 -4.22 -3.34 -16.90
CA THR A 246 -4.99 -2.52 -17.85
C THR A 246 -4.06 -2.01 -18.94
N ASN A 247 -4.60 -1.52 -20.06
CA ASN A 247 -3.82 -0.69 -20.96
C ASN A 247 -3.59 0.70 -20.33
N ASP A 248 -2.75 1.51 -20.98
CA ASP A 248 -2.40 2.90 -20.63
C ASP A 248 -3.58 3.90 -20.59
N HIS A 249 -4.77 3.43 -20.95
CA HIS A 249 -6.02 4.20 -20.93
C HIS A 249 -7.03 3.63 -19.92
N GLY A 250 -6.65 2.64 -19.12
CA GLY A 250 -7.51 2.00 -18.12
C GLY A 250 -8.53 1.01 -18.70
N TYR A 251 -8.39 0.61 -19.96
CA TYR A 251 -9.21 -0.41 -20.61
C TYR A 251 -8.54 -1.78 -20.60
N LYS A 252 -9.25 -2.79 -21.14
CA LYS A 252 -8.73 -4.15 -21.31
C LYS A 252 -7.52 -4.15 -22.25
N ILE A 253 -6.53 -4.98 -21.93
CA ILE A 253 -5.37 -5.24 -22.79
C ILE A 253 -5.84 -5.90 -24.10
N GLY A 254 -5.23 -5.54 -25.22
CA GLY A 254 -5.51 -6.18 -26.52
C GLY A 254 -5.01 -7.63 -26.57
N ALA A 255 -5.67 -8.48 -27.36
CA ALA A 255 -5.35 -9.92 -27.44
C ALA A 255 -3.88 -10.20 -27.84
N GLU A 256 -3.33 -9.41 -28.77
CA GLU A 256 -1.95 -9.56 -29.25
C GLU A 256 -0.91 -9.22 -28.17
N GLN A 257 -1.09 -8.08 -27.48
CA GLN A 257 -0.25 -7.69 -26.33
C GLN A 257 -0.32 -8.72 -25.21
N PHE A 258 -1.51 -9.25 -24.97
CA PHE A 258 -1.72 -10.28 -23.96
C PHE A 258 -0.96 -11.57 -24.28
N GLU A 259 -0.96 -12.05 -25.51
CA GLU A 259 -0.21 -13.26 -25.89
C GLU A 259 1.29 -13.11 -25.67
N ILE A 260 1.84 -11.91 -25.94
CA ILE A 260 3.23 -11.61 -25.66
C ILE A 260 3.47 -11.70 -24.15
N LEU A 261 2.66 -10.97 -23.35
CA LEU A 261 2.79 -10.92 -21.89
C LEU A 261 2.60 -12.29 -21.25
N LYS A 262 1.65 -13.11 -21.70
CA LYS A 262 1.39 -14.45 -21.17
C LYS A 262 2.63 -15.35 -21.24
N ASN A 263 3.43 -15.20 -22.30
CA ASN A 263 4.63 -16.00 -22.51
C ASN A 263 5.86 -15.47 -21.76
N THR A 264 5.90 -14.16 -21.45
CA THR A 264 7.08 -13.54 -20.81
C THR A 264 6.91 -13.24 -19.32
N VAL A 265 5.67 -13.09 -18.83
CA VAL A 265 5.35 -12.59 -17.48
C VAL A 265 6.05 -13.35 -16.36
N ASN A 266 6.14 -14.67 -16.46
CA ASN A 266 6.83 -15.49 -15.45
C ASN A 266 8.31 -15.13 -15.36
N ALA A 267 9.00 -15.11 -16.49
CA ALA A 267 10.44 -14.87 -16.54
C ALA A 267 10.80 -13.44 -16.15
N GLU A 268 10.03 -12.47 -16.62
CA GLU A 268 10.32 -11.05 -16.39
C GLU A 268 10.00 -10.63 -14.95
N VAL A 269 8.86 -11.06 -14.39
CA VAL A 269 8.56 -10.80 -12.97
C VAL A 269 9.57 -11.52 -12.08
N GLU A 270 9.96 -12.76 -12.38
CA GLU A 270 10.99 -13.48 -11.62
C GLU A 270 12.33 -12.75 -11.65
N GLN A 271 12.75 -12.26 -12.82
CA GLN A 271 13.99 -11.50 -12.98
C GLN A 271 13.98 -10.23 -12.11
N GLN A 272 12.90 -9.46 -12.12
CA GLN A 272 12.82 -8.23 -11.33
C GLN A 272 12.68 -8.53 -9.83
N LEU A 273 12.00 -9.61 -9.44
CA LEU A 273 11.92 -10.05 -8.05
C LEU A 273 13.27 -10.50 -7.49
N CYS A 274 14.10 -11.15 -8.30
CA CYS A 274 15.48 -11.49 -7.91
C CYS A 274 16.34 -10.24 -7.68
N LYS A 275 16.15 -9.19 -8.47
CA LYS A 275 16.83 -7.90 -8.26
C LYS A 275 16.31 -7.17 -7.02
N ALA A 276 15.00 -7.21 -6.78
CA ALA A 276 14.36 -6.54 -5.66
C ALA A 276 14.67 -7.22 -4.31
N SER A 277 14.81 -8.55 -4.29
CA SER A 277 15.07 -9.33 -3.08
C SER A 277 16.25 -10.29 -3.24
N GLN A 278 17.39 -9.90 -2.66
CA GLN A 278 18.58 -10.77 -2.57
C GLN A 278 18.26 -12.11 -1.87
N LYS A 279 17.32 -12.11 -0.91
CA LYS A 279 16.89 -13.31 -0.18
C LYS A 279 16.15 -14.29 -1.09
N TYR A 280 15.26 -13.78 -1.95
CA TYR A 280 14.59 -14.58 -2.97
C TYR A 280 15.60 -15.15 -3.97
N GLN A 281 16.48 -14.29 -4.50
CA GLN A 281 17.51 -14.69 -5.45
C GLN A 281 18.41 -15.80 -4.90
N HIS A 282 18.86 -15.66 -3.65
CA HIS A 282 19.67 -16.66 -2.97
C HIS A 282 18.92 -18.00 -2.80
N SER A 283 17.63 -17.95 -2.44
CA SER A 283 16.83 -19.16 -2.26
C SER A 283 16.53 -19.87 -3.60
N ARG A 284 16.38 -19.11 -4.69
CA ARG A 284 16.27 -19.63 -6.06
C ARG A 284 17.57 -20.24 -6.56
N SER A 285 18.72 -19.61 -6.31
CA SER A 285 20.03 -20.13 -6.73
C SER A 285 20.41 -21.43 -6.02
N LEU A 286 19.94 -21.62 -4.77
CA LEU A 286 20.07 -22.87 -4.03
C LEU A 286 19.00 -23.92 -4.36
N THR A 287 18.12 -23.67 -5.35
CA THR A 287 17.00 -24.55 -5.74
C THR A 287 16.03 -24.90 -4.60
N ARG A 288 16.05 -24.15 -3.50
CA ARG A 288 15.11 -24.32 -2.38
C ARG A 288 13.70 -23.87 -2.78
N LEU A 289 13.61 -22.86 -3.63
CA LEU A 289 12.36 -22.40 -4.22
C LEU A 289 12.27 -22.80 -5.69
N GLY A 290 11.07 -23.16 -6.13
CA GLY A 290 10.72 -23.30 -7.54
C GLY A 290 10.57 -21.96 -8.25
N PRO A 291 10.51 -21.97 -9.60
CA PRO A 291 10.31 -20.77 -10.38
C PRO A 291 8.98 -20.10 -10.03
N LEU A 292 9.00 -18.77 -9.96
CA LEU A 292 7.81 -17.96 -9.78
C LEU A 292 6.75 -18.32 -10.83
N ASN A 293 5.48 -18.30 -10.40
CA ASN A 293 4.35 -18.40 -11.31
C ASN A 293 3.49 -17.13 -11.24
N ALA A 294 3.80 -16.16 -12.08
CA ALA A 294 3.01 -14.98 -12.32
C ALA A 294 1.84 -15.30 -13.30
N ILE A 295 0.62 -14.98 -12.89
CA ILE A 295 -0.62 -15.30 -13.62
C ILE A 295 -1.36 -14.00 -13.92
N LEU A 296 -1.62 -13.74 -15.18
CA LEU A 296 -2.49 -12.64 -15.61
C LEU A 296 -3.96 -13.03 -15.44
N VAL A 297 -4.73 -12.18 -14.76
CA VAL A 297 -6.17 -12.37 -14.55
C VAL A 297 -7.00 -11.37 -15.37
N ARG A 298 -8.28 -11.70 -15.61
CA ARG A 298 -9.20 -10.87 -16.39
C ARG A 298 -9.36 -9.48 -15.76
N SER A 299 -9.51 -8.45 -16.60
CA SER A 299 -9.90 -7.12 -16.11
C SER A 299 -11.25 -7.18 -15.37
N GLY A 300 -11.31 -6.53 -14.21
CA GLY A 300 -12.41 -6.56 -13.25
C GLY A 300 -12.32 -7.68 -12.20
N THR A 301 -11.29 -8.52 -12.21
CA THR A 301 -11.17 -9.67 -11.28
C THR A 301 -11.08 -9.20 -9.83
N PHE A 302 -10.23 -8.21 -9.53
CA PHE A 302 -10.08 -7.73 -8.15
C PHE A 302 -11.34 -7.02 -7.67
N SER A 303 -12.01 -6.24 -8.53
CA SER A 303 -13.31 -5.63 -8.19
C SER A 303 -14.38 -6.69 -7.88
N ALA A 304 -14.46 -7.75 -8.70
CA ALA A 304 -15.38 -8.87 -8.48
C ALA A 304 -15.04 -9.65 -7.20
N PHE A 305 -13.75 -9.85 -6.91
CA PHE A 305 -13.28 -10.48 -5.68
C PHE A 305 -13.72 -9.69 -4.45
N MET A 306 -13.53 -8.36 -4.48
CA MET A 306 -13.91 -7.45 -3.42
C MET A 306 -15.41 -7.50 -3.15
N SER A 307 -16.23 -7.44 -4.19
CA SER A 307 -17.69 -7.52 -4.08
C SER A 307 -18.17 -8.86 -3.54
N LYS A 308 -17.54 -9.97 -3.95
CA LYS A 308 -17.97 -11.33 -3.59
C LYS A 308 -17.56 -11.77 -2.19
N PHE A 309 -16.32 -11.48 -1.78
CA PHE A 309 -15.73 -12.08 -0.58
C PHE A 309 -15.50 -11.12 0.57
N LEU A 310 -15.38 -9.82 0.29
CA LEU A 310 -14.91 -8.86 1.30
C LEU A 310 -15.92 -7.75 1.59
N GLN A 311 -16.83 -7.43 0.67
CA GLN A 311 -18.01 -6.62 0.95
C GLN A 311 -19.08 -7.50 1.61
N THR A 312 -19.32 -7.25 2.89
CA THR A 312 -20.49 -7.77 3.63
C THR A 312 -21.24 -6.57 4.20
N ASP A 313 -22.54 -6.70 4.48
CA ASP A 313 -23.39 -5.62 5.02
C ASP A 313 -22.87 -4.96 6.31
N ARG A 314 -21.82 -5.52 6.94
CA ARG A 314 -21.25 -5.10 8.23
C ARG A 314 -19.89 -4.40 8.13
N VAL A 315 -19.27 -4.29 6.95
CA VAL A 315 -17.94 -3.69 6.79
C VAL A 315 -18.03 -2.46 5.87
N SER A 316 -17.48 -1.34 6.33
CA SER A 316 -17.43 -0.11 5.53
C SER A 316 -16.63 -0.34 4.23
N PRO A 317 -17.15 0.06 3.05
CA PRO A 317 -16.46 -0.09 1.77
C PRO A 317 -15.04 0.50 1.73
N VAL A 318 -14.77 1.50 2.59
CA VAL A 318 -13.47 2.19 2.69
C VAL A 318 -12.37 1.34 3.36
N GLN A 319 -12.76 0.33 4.14
CA GLN A 319 -11.82 -0.50 4.92
C GLN A 319 -11.46 -1.83 4.24
N VAL A 320 -12.12 -2.15 3.13
CA VAL A 320 -11.96 -3.42 2.46
C VAL A 320 -10.76 -3.34 1.50
N LYS A 321 -9.83 -4.30 1.57
CA LYS A 321 -8.73 -4.43 0.60
C LYS A 321 -8.50 -5.89 0.21
N PRO A 322 -8.08 -6.18 -1.03
CA PRO A 322 -7.65 -7.52 -1.39
C PRO A 322 -6.48 -7.93 -0.50
N HIS A 323 -6.53 -9.13 0.07
CA HIS A 323 -5.40 -9.66 0.81
C HIS A 323 -4.22 -9.86 -0.15
N ARG A 324 -3.06 -9.27 0.15
CA ARG A 324 -1.84 -9.39 -0.66
C ARG A 324 -1.23 -10.78 -0.61
N LYS A 325 -1.47 -11.48 0.49
CA LYS A 325 -1.18 -12.90 0.69
C LYS A 325 -2.48 -13.65 0.91
N LEU A 326 -2.90 -14.48 -0.06
CA LEU A 326 -4.05 -15.36 0.09
C LEU A 326 -3.70 -16.53 1.02
N ARG A 327 -4.70 -16.95 1.80
CA ARG A 327 -4.64 -18.12 2.69
C ARG A 327 -5.83 -19.06 2.51
N ASN A 328 -6.99 -18.49 2.15
CA ASN A 328 -8.23 -19.22 1.94
C ASN A 328 -8.22 -19.87 0.55
N GLU A 329 -8.51 -21.17 0.48
CA GLU A 329 -8.50 -21.95 -0.76
C GLU A 329 -9.56 -21.47 -1.77
N ASP A 330 -10.74 -21.04 -1.32
CA ASP A 330 -11.78 -20.49 -2.19
C ASP A 330 -11.34 -19.18 -2.85
N HIS A 331 -10.58 -18.35 -2.12
CA HIS A 331 -10.00 -17.13 -2.68
C HIS A 331 -8.95 -17.47 -3.73
N ILE A 332 -8.05 -18.43 -3.45
CA ILE A 332 -7.02 -18.87 -4.39
C ILE A 332 -7.68 -19.43 -5.65
N ARG A 333 -8.70 -20.28 -5.50
CA ARG A 333 -9.46 -20.86 -6.60
C ARG A 333 -10.15 -19.79 -7.45
N PHE A 334 -10.74 -18.77 -6.83
CA PHE A 334 -11.36 -17.66 -7.55
C PHE A 334 -10.39 -16.96 -8.51
N PHE A 335 -9.15 -16.72 -8.06
CA PHE A 335 -8.14 -16.08 -8.91
C PHE A 335 -7.64 -17.02 -10.03
N TYR A 336 -7.52 -18.32 -9.77
CA TYR A 336 -7.25 -19.32 -10.81
C TYR A 336 -8.36 -19.38 -11.86
N ASP A 337 -9.62 -19.43 -11.45
CA ASP A 337 -10.77 -19.43 -12.36
C ASP A 337 -10.87 -18.11 -13.16
N SER A 338 -10.26 -17.05 -12.64
CA SER A 338 -10.17 -15.73 -13.26
C SER A 338 -8.96 -15.54 -14.17
N GLN A 339 -8.09 -16.54 -14.26
CA GLN A 339 -6.99 -16.55 -15.22
C GLN A 339 -7.52 -16.38 -16.64
N ILE A 340 -6.83 -15.58 -17.44
CA ILE A 340 -7.16 -15.44 -18.86
C ILE A 340 -6.65 -16.70 -19.57
N ASP A 341 -7.58 -17.58 -19.95
CA ASP A 341 -7.29 -18.71 -20.83
C ASP A 341 -7.70 -18.38 -22.26
N THR A 342 -6.81 -18.73 -23.19
CA THR A 342 -6.87 -18.39 -24.63
C THR A 342 -7.96 -19.13 -25.40
N SER A 343 -8.83 -19.88 -24.74
CA SER A 343 -9.84 -20.71 -25.41
C SER A 343 -11.21 -20.04 -25.57
N LEU A 344 -11.42 -18.82 -25.06
CA LEU A 344 -12.69 -18.10 -25.16
C LEU A 344 -12.46 -16.60 -25.41
N SER A 345 -12.11 -16.26 -26.65
CA SER A 345 -12.28 -14.94 -27.27
C SER A 345 -13.15 -15.06 -28.50
#